data_AF-A0A2N7D3I6-F1
#
_entry.id   AF-A0A2N7D3I6-F1
#
_cell.length_a   1.000
_cell.length_b   1.000
_cell.length_c   1.000
_cell.angle_alpha   90.00
_cell.angle_beta   90.00
_cell.angle_gamma   90.00
#
_symmetry.space_group_name_H-M   'P 1'
#
loop_
_entity.id
_entity.type
_entity.pdbx_description
1 polymer ?
#
loop_
_entity_poly.entity_id
_entity_poly.type
_entity_poly.pdbx_seq_one_letter_code
_entity_poly.pdbx_strand_id
1 'polypeptide(L)'
;MWKLGLVIVILMANIATLRAEPSVCVASENERSQGMILDTQCPIGKGVWGPVESSLHDEAYWLQCGFLKHEPSQRLLQSIATTVGDNVWLKAETQGHRCLVGPYKQYRDAKRAQAKLRALPGYHDSFLRILAKPIVVQKENHNQYSKPMTVLAATPYMISGEHSRQDCMCLF
;
A
#
# COMPACT_ATOMS: atom_id res chain seq x y z
N MET A 1 -41.64 -18.36 -58.67
CA MET A 1 -41.46 -18.75 -57.26
C MET A 1 -40.00 -19.13 -57.05
N TRP A 2 -39.16 -18.24 -56.50
CA TRP A 2 -37.85 -18.63 -55.95
C TRP A 2 -37.57 -17.71 -54.75
N LYS A 3 -37.47 -18.30 -53.56
CA LYS A 3 -37.25 -17.58 -52.30
C LYS A 3 -35.77 -17.20 -52.19
N LEU A 4 -35.49 -15.90 -52.05
CA LEU A 4 -34.21 -15.39 -51.56
C LEU A 4 -34.03 -15.83 -50.11
N GLY A 5 -33.12 -16.78 -49.87
CA GLY A 5 -32.70 -17.18 -48.54
C GLY A 5 -31.68 -16.19 -47.99
N LEU A 6 -32.10 -15.37 -47.03
CA LEU A 6 -31.25 -14.40 -46.35
C LEU A 6 -30.58 -15.11 -45.16
N VAL A 7 -29.34 -15.56 -45.34
CA VAL A 7 -28.53 -16.16 -44.27
C VAL A 7 -27.88 -15.03 -43.47
N ILE A 8 -28.45 -14.71 -42.31
CA ILE A 8 -27.86 -13.77 -41.35
C ILE A 8 -26.83 -14.53 -40.53
N VAL A 9 -25.54 -14.34 -40.84
CA VAL A 9 -24.43 -14.82 -40.01
C VAL A 9 -24.24 -13.83 -38.86
N ILE A 10 -24.73 -14.17 -37.67
CA ILE A 10 -24.49 -13.38 -36.45
C ILE A 10 -23.09 -13.73 -35.94
N LEU A 11 -22.13 -12.82 -36.17
CA LEU A 11 -20.78 -12.91 -35.62
C LEU A 11 -20.85 -12.58 -34.11
N MET A 12 -20.90 -13.60 -33.26
CA MET A 12 -20.81 -13.45 -31.81
C MET A 12 -19.37 -13.03 -31.45
N ALA A 13 -19.10 -11.73 -31.40
CA ALA A 13 -17.87 -11.20 -30.85
C ALA A 13 -17.83 -11.53 -29.35
N ASN A 14 -16.95 -12.45 -28.96
CA ASN A 14 -16.64 -12.71 -27.56
C ASN A 14 -15.94 -11.46 -27.00
N ILE A 15 -16.71 -10.59 -26.33
CA ILE A 15 -16.14 -9.47 -25.58
C ILE A 15 -15.50 -10.07 -24.33
N ALA A 16 -14.23 -10.44 -24.41
CA ALA A 16 -13.45 -10.74 -23.23
C ALA A 16 -13.35 -9.47 -22.38
N THR A 17 -14.01 -9.47 -21.23
CA THR A 17 -13.90 -8.39 -20.25
C THR A 17 -12.47 -8.39 -19.70
N LEU A 18 -11.66 -7.44 -20.17
CA LEU A 18 -10.31 -7.21 -19.65
C LEU A 18 -10.44 -6.69 -18.21
N ARG A 19 -10.36 -7.58 -17.21
CA ARG A 19 -10.29 -7.18 -15.81
C ARG A 19 -8.83 -6.87 -15.48
N ALA A 20 -8.56 -5.71 -14.89
CA ALA A 20 -7.21 -5.35 -14.48
C ALA A 20 -6.72 -6.33 -13.39
N GLU A 21 -5.50 -6.84 -13.55
CA GLU A 21 -4.89 -7.70 -12.54
C GLU A 21 -4.70 -6.94 -11.22
N PRO A 22 -4.92 -7.61 -10.07
CA PRO A 22 -4.76 -7.00 -8.76
C PRO A 22 -3.30 -6.61 -8.53
N SER A 23 -3.09 -5.45 -7.94
CA SER A 23 -1.78 -5.04 -7.44
C SER A 23 -1.52 -5.71 -6.09
N VAL A 24 -0.41 -6.43 -5.99
CA VAL A 24 -0.02 -7.16 -4.78
C VAL A 24 0.93 -6.29 -3.97
N CYS A 25 0.59 -6.05 -2.71
CA CYS A 25 1.47 -5.39 -1.74
C CYS A 25 1.97 -6.43 -0.74
N VAL A 26 3.28 -6.49 -0.53
CA VAL A 26 3.88 -7.30 0.52
C VAL A 26 4.01 -6.44 1.77
N ALA A 27 3.77 -7.04 2.94
CA ALA A 27 3.88 -6.37 4.23
C ALA A 27 4.76 -7.17 5.19
N SER A 28 5.74 -6.52 5.81
CA SER A 28 6.64 -7.09 6.81
C SER A 28 6.35 -6.55 8.20
N GLU A 29 6.67 -7.32 9.23
CA GLU A 29 6.50 -6.88 10.62
C GLU A 29 7.62 -5.94 11.03
N ASN A 30 7.27 -4.86 11.74
CA ASN A 30 8.23 -4.01 12.41
C ASN A 30 8.31 -4.39 13.89
N GLU A 31 9.46 -4.91 14.32
CA GLU A 31 9.72 -5.30 15.70
C GLU A 31 9.53 -4.15 16.71
N ARG A 32 9.77 -2.89 16.31
CA ARG A 32 9.72 -1.71 17.20
C ARG A 32 8.30 -1.22 17.46
N SER A 33 7.43 -1.25 16.44
CA SER A 33 6.03 -0.81 16.56
C SER A 33 5.04 -1.96 16.66
N GLN A 34 5.48 -3.20 16.42
CA GLN A 34 4.64 -4.38 16.19
C GLN A 34 3.54 -4.11 15.14
N GLY A 35 3.82 -3.18 14.23
CA GLY A 35 2.97 -2.81 13.11
C GLY A 35 3.38 -3.53 11.82
N MET A 36 2.48 -3.55 10.85
CA MET A 36 2.77 -4.08 9.52
C MET A 36 3.22 -2.95 8.59
N ILE A 37 4.40 -3.07 7.99
CA ILE A 37 4.95 -2.12 7.02
C ILE A 37 4.75 -2.66 5.61
N LEU A 38 4.08 -1.90 4.76
CA LEU A 38 3.98 -2.15 3.33
C LEU A 38 5.30 -1.86 2.64
N ASP A 39 5.62 -2.69 1.64
CA ASP A 39 6.73 -2.44 0.72
C ASP A 39 6.65 -1.03 0.12
N THR A 40 7.83 -0.43 -0.11
CA THR A 40 7.94 0.95 -0.60
C THR A 40 7.28 1.17 -1.96
N GLN A 41 7.20 0.13 -2.79
CA GLN A 41 6.57 0.12 -4.11
C GLN A 41 5.06 -0.14 -4.07
N CYS A 42 4.49 -0.49 -2.91
CA CYS A 42 3.06 -0.73 -2.78
C CYS A 42 2.28 0.53 -3.20
N PRO A 43 1.41 0.43 -4.24
CA PRO A 43 0.64 1.57 -4.68
C PRO A 43 -0.45 1.89 -3.65
N ILE A 44 -0.50 3.15 -3.24
CA ILE A 44 -1.50 3.63 -2.28
C ILE A 44 -2.52 4.58 -2.91
N GLY A 45 -2.40 4.84 -4.21
CA GLY A 45 -3.34 5.66 -4.96
C GLY A 45 -3.22 7.16 -4.72
N LYS A 46 -4.11 7.93 -5.36
CA LYS A 46 -4.19 9.39 -5.22
C LYS A 46 -5.08 9.76 -4.05
N GLY A 47 -4.68 10.78 -3.28
CA GLY A 47 -5.49 11.33 -2.19
C GLY A 47 -6.67 12.10 -2.72
N VAL A 48 -7.82 11.95 -2.06
CA VAL A 48 -9.03 12.69 -2.39
C VAL A 48 -9.63 13.36 -1.15
N TRP A 49 -10.00 14.63 -1.30
CA TRP A 49 -10.60 15.46 -0.26
C TRP A 49 -12.00 15.90 -0.65
N GLY A 50 -12.89 15.99 0.33
CA GLY A 50 -14.28 16.41 0.10
C GLY A 50 -15.18 15.31 -0.48
N PRO A 51 -16.38 15.70 -0.98
CA PRO A 51 -17.30 14.77 -1.60
C PRO A 51 -16.74 14.32 -2.95
N VAL A 52 -16.23 13.09 -2.98
CA VAL A 52 -15.82 12.41 -4.21
C VAL A 52 -16.94 11.47 -4.60
N GLU A 53 -17.41 11.64 -5.83
CA GLU A 53 -18.20 10.63 -6.51
C GLU A 53 -17.22 9.52 -6.90
N SER A 54 -17.30 8.36 -6.24
CA SER A 54 -16.47 7.22 -6.59
C SER A 54 -16.67 6.94 -8.08
N SER A 55 -15.60 7.01 -8.86
CA SER A 55 -15.73 6.74 -10.28
C SER A 55 -16.06 5.25 -10.47
N LEU A 56 -16.74 4.91 -11.58
CA LEU A 56 -16.97 3.52 -11.96
C LEU A 56 -15.66 2.70 -12.13
N HIS A 57 -14.50 3.37 -12.11
CA HIS A 57 -13.19 2.79 -12.37
C HIS A 57 -12.35 2.63 -11.08
N ASP A 58 -12.83 3.11 -9.93
CA ASP A 58 -12.11 2.97 -8.67
C ASP A 58 -12.38 1.59 -8.04
N GLU A 59 -11.35 0.74 -8.02
CA GLU A 59 -11.44 -0.66 -7.59
C GLU A 59 -10.89 -0.92 -6.18
N ALA A 60 -10.15 0.03 -5.59
CA ALA A 60 -9.69 -0.07 -4.21
C ALA A 60 -9.54 1.30 -3.52
N TYR A 61 -9.70 1.29 -2.20
CA TYR A 61 -9.68 2.48 -1.35
C TYR A 61 -8.80 2.25 -0.13
N TRP A 62 -7.90 3.18 0.14
CA TRP A 62 -7.21 3.28 1.42
C TRP A 62 -7.79 4.43 2.22
N LEU A 63 -7.88 4.28 3.54
CA LEU A 63 -8.06 5.41 4.45
C LEU A 63 -6.69 5.81 5.00
N GLN A 64 -6.21 7.00 4.68
CA GLN A 64 -4.98 7.53 5.26
C GLN A 64 -5.29 8.18 6.62
N CYS A 65 -4.79 7.58 7.71
CA CYS A 65 -4.95 8.12 9.07
C CYS A 65 -4.10 9.37 9.31
N GLY A 66 -2.95 9.49 8.63
CA GLY A 66 -2.05 10.62 8.79
C GLY A 66 -0.66 10.35 8.25
N PHE A 67 0.26 11.29 8.54
CA PHE A 67 1.69 11.14 8.33
C PHE A 67 2.42 11.24 9.66
N LEU A 68 3.17 10.19 10.00
CA LEU A 68 3.81 10.00 11.28
C LEU A 68 5.31 10.25 11.10
N LYS A 69 5.83 11.35 11.67
CA LYS A 69 7.27 11.70 11.58
C LYS A 69 8.18 10.72 12.32
N HIS A 70 7.63 10.04 13.31
CA HIS A 70 8.32 9.05 14.13
C HIS A 70 7.59 7.73 14.04
N GLU A 71 8.29 6.66 14.43
CA GLU A 71 7.69 5.35 14.56
C GLU A 71 6.50 5.42 15.54
N PRO A 72 5.28 5.02 15.13
CA PRO A 72 4.14 5.02 16.04
C PRO A 72 4.34 3.99 17.15
N SER A 73 3.77 4.27 18.32
CA SER A 73 3.66 3.26 19.36
C SER A 73 2.64 2.19 18.95
N GLN A 74 2.86 0.96 19.40
CA GLN A 74 1.91 -0.13 19.22
C GLN A 74 0.50 0.23 19.72
N ARG A 75 0.42 0.92 20.87
CA ARG A 75 -0.86 1.34 21.46
C ARG A 75 -1.65 2.26 20.51
N LEU A 76 -0.96 3.15 19.80
CA LEU A 76 -1.59 4.03 18.82
C LEU A 76 -2.17 3.22 17.66
N LEU A 77 -1.39 2.30 17.10
CA LEU A 77 -1.83 1.44 16.00
C LEU A 77 -3.01 0.57 16.40
N GLN A 78 -2.96 -0.03 17.59
CA GLN A 78 -4.05 -0.83 18.13
C GLN A 78 -5.31 0.01 18.37
N SER A 79 -5.18 1.22 18.91
CA SER A 79 -6.32 2.12 19.10
C SER A 79 -7.00 2.44 17.78
N ILE A 80 -6.24 2.77 16.72
CA ILE A 80 -6.80 3.03 15.38
C ILE A 80 -7.51 1.77 14.87
N ALA A 81 -6.84 0.61 14.93
CA ALA A 81 -7.37 -0.66 14.44
C ALA A 81 -8.69 -1.03 15.13
N THR A 82 -8.77 -0.89 16.45
CA THR A 82 -9.99 -1.13 17.23
C THR A 82 -11.09 -0.15 16.89
N THR A 83 -10.78 1.14 16.72
CA THR A 83 -11.79 2.16 16.39
C THR A 83 -12.40 1.92 15.02
N VAL A 84 -11.59 1.64 14.00
CA VAL A 84 -12.09 1.44 12.63
C VAL A 84 -12.65 0.02 12.42
N GLY A 85 -12.10 -0.96 13.15
CA GLY A 85 -12.41 -2.38 13.03
C GLY A 85 -11.69 -3.05 11.86
N ASP A 86 -10.47 -2.62 11.55
CA ASP A 86 -9.70 -3.08 10.38
C ASP A 86 -8.19 -2.98 10.63
N ASN A 87 -7.40 -3.59 9.75
CA ASN A 87 -5.94 -3.58 9.82
C ASN A 87 -5.36 -2.20 9.53
N VAL A 88 -4.34 -1.84 10.30
CA VAL A 88 -3.54 -0.63 10.11
C VAL A 88 -2.20 -1.02 9.50
N TRP A 89 -1.81 -0.30 8.48
CA TRP A 89 -0.59 -0.49 7.73
C TRP A 89 0.23 0.79 7.75
N LEU A 90 1.54 0.64 7.83
CA LEU A 90 2.49 1.72 7.67
C LEU A 90 3.12 1.62 6.29
N LYS A 91 3.31 2.74 5.61
CA LYS A 91 4.17 2.81 4.43
C LYS A 91 5.32 3.75 4.71
N ALA A 92 6.54 3.23 4.61
CA ALA A 92 7.74 4.04 4.77
C ALA A 92 7.83 5.10 3.66
N GLU A 93 8.24 6.30 4.07
CA GLU A 93 8.52 7.47 3.25
C GLU A 93 9.83 8.11 3.77
N THR A 94 10.41 9.03 2.99
CA THR A 94 11.72 9.64 3.32
C THR A 94 11.78 10.32 4.69
N GLN A 95 10.65 10.81 5.21
CA GLN A 95 10.59 11.59 6.46
C GLN A 95 9.64 11.00 7.50
N GLY A 96 9.30 9.72 7.39
CA GLY A 96 8.39 9.05 8.31
C GLY A 96 7.51 8.00 7.65
N HIS A 97 6.31 7.80 8.18
CA HIS A 97 5.40 6.76 7.75
C HIS A 97 4.02 7.32 7.42
N ARG A 98 3.45 6.90 6.29
CA ARG A 98 2.01 7.05 6.07
C ARG A 98 1.28 5.96 6.85
N CYS A 99 0.32 6.38 7.65
CA CYS A 99 -0.62 5.47 8.29
C CYS A 99 -1.81 5.22 7.35
N LEU A 100 -2.12 3.96 7.09
CA LEU A 100 -3.16 3.51 6.15
C LEU A 100 -4.06 2.46 6.82
N VAL A 101 -5.34 2.46 6.47
CA VAL A 101 -6.33 1.48 6.93
C VAL A 101 -7.06 0.89 5.72
N GLY A 102 -7.24 -0.44 5.71
CA GLY A 102 -7.91 -1.19 4.63
C GLY A 102 -7.02 -2.31 4.08
N PRO A 103 -6.98 -2.54 2.74
CA PRO A 103 -7.67 -1.80 1.68
C PRO A 103 -9.15 -2.18 1.60
N TYR A 104 -10.01 -1.22 1.31
CA TYR A 104 -11.45 -1.44 1.10
C TYR A 104 -11.76 -1.65 -0.37
N LYS A 105 -12.72 -2.53 -0.65
CA LYS A 105 -13.25 -2.74 -2.01
C LYS A 105 -14.36 -1.76 -2.39
N GLN A 106 -15.06 -1.21 -1.39
CA GLN A 106 -16.19 -0.31 -1.61
C GLN A 106 -15.93 1.03 -0.94
N TYR A 107 -16.25 2.12 -1.66
CA TYR A 107 -16.18 3.48 -1.12
C TYR A 107 -16.99 3.65 0.17
N ARG A 108 -18.18 3.02 0.25
CA ARG A 108 -19.05 3.09 1.44
C ARG A 108 -18.36 2.60 2.72
N ASP A 109 -17.57 1.54 2.61
CA ASP A 109 -16.90 0.92 3.75
C ASP A 109 -15.72 1.79 4.20
N ALA A 110 -14.95 2.30 3.23
CA ALA A 110 -13.88 3.27 3.47
C ALA A 110 -14.41 4.55 4.14
N LYS A 111 -15.56 5.07 3.69
CA LYS A 111 -16.22 6.25 4.29
C LYS A 111 -16.72 5.98 5.70
N ARG A 112 -17.25 4.79 5.97
CA ARG A 112 -17.66 4.39 7.33
C ARG A 112 -16.45 4.33 8.27
N ALA A 113 -15.36 3.73 7.82
CA ALA A 113 -14.10 3.69 8.57
C ALA A 113 -13.55 5.11 8.82
N GLN A 114 -13.58 5.98 7.80
CA GLN A 114 -13.16 7.38 7.93
C GLN A 114 -14.00 8.13 8.98
N ALA A 115 -15.33 7.94 8.98
CA ALA A 115 -16.21 8.60 9.95
C ALA A 115 -15.88 8.17 11.39
N LYS A 116 -15.65 6.87 11.62
CA LYS A 116 -15.21 6.34 12.92
C LYS A 116 -13.85 6.93 13.33
N LEU A 117 -12.89 6.96 12.40
CA LEU A 117 -11.55 7.47 12.68
C LEU A 117 -11.57 8.97 13.01
N ARG A 118 -12.34 9.78 12.28
CA ARG A 118 -12.48 11.22 12.51
C ARG A 118 -13.15 11.58 13.84
N ALA A 119 -13.78 10.62 14.51
CA ALA A 119 -14.29 10.80 15.86
C ALA A 119 -13.17 10.79 16.92
N LEU A 120 -11.98 10.29 16.59
CA LEU A 120 -10.82 10.37 17.46
C LEU A 120 -10.17 11.76 17.39
N PRO A 121 -9.73 12.31 18.54
CA PRO A 121 -8.94 13.54 18.56
C PRO A 121 -7.69 13.44 17.68
N GLY A 122 -7.45 14.44 16.84
CA GLY A 122 -6.26 14.52 15.99
C GLY A 122 -6.36 13.77 14.65
N TYR A 123 -7.52 13.19 14.30
CA TYR A 123 -7.71 12.44 13.05
C TYR A 123 -8.74 13.08 12.08
N HIS A 124 -9.12 14.33 12.32
CA HIS A 124 -10.09 15.06 11.48
C HIS A 124 -9.64 15.18 10.02
N ASP A 125 -8.33 15.30 9.80
CA ASP A 125 -7.72 15.43 8.48
C ASP A 125 -7.50 14.09 7.76
N SER A 126 -7.96 12.97 8.33
CA SER A 126 -7.91 11.68 7.64
C SER A 126 -8.70 11.73 6.34
N PHE A 127 -8.15 11.14 5.28
CA PHE A 127 -8.72 11.22 3.93
C PHE A 127 -8.59 9.90 3.19
N LEU A 128 -9.41 9.73 2.15
CA LEU A 128 -9.37 8.52 1.34
C LEU A 128 -8.34 8.64 0.23
N ARG A 129 -7.73 7.53 -0.14
CA ARG A 129 -6.97 7.39 -1.37
C ARG A 129 -7.65 6.36 -2.26
N ILE A 130 -7.64 6.62 -3.56
CA ILE A 130 -8.33 5.79 -4.56
C ILE A 130 -7.36 5.21 -5.57
N LEU A 131 -7.65 3.98 -5.99
CA LEU A 131 -6.88 3.21 -6.95
C LEU A 131 -7.79 2.67 -8.04
N ALA A 132 -7.30 2.74 -9.28
CA ALA A 132 -7.96 2.17 -10.44
C ALA A 132 -7.78 0.64 -10.57
N LYS A 133 -7.05 0.01 -9.65
CA LYS A 133 -6.80 -1.43 -9.63
C LYS A 133 -7.11 -1.99 -8.24
N PRO A 134 -7.59 -3.24 -8.15
CA PRO A 134 -7.72 -3.93 -6.87
C PRO A 134 -6.38 -4.02 -6.15
N ILE A 135 -6.40 -4.01 -4.82
CA ILE A 135 -5.21 -4.24 -3.98
C ILE A 135 -5.41 -5.49 -3.15
N VAL A 136 -4.38 -6.32 -3.10
CA VAL A 136 -4.27 -7.45 -2.18
C VAL A 136 -3.01 -7.26 -1.35
N VAL A 137 -3.14 -7.33 -0.03
CA VAL A 137 -1.99 -7.29 0.87
C VAL A 137 -1.65 -8.71 1.30
N GLN A 138 -0.39 -9.08 1.10
CA GLN A 138 0.19 -10.34 1.55
C GLN A 138 1.17 -10.04 2.68
N LYS A 139 1.05 -10.75 3.80
CA LYS A 139 2.05 -10.68 4.85
C LYS A 139 3.24 -11.54 4.45
N GLU A 140 4.44 -11.01 4.60
CA GLU A 140 5.67 -11.71 4.27
C GLU A 140 5.82 -12.93 5.19
N ASN A 141 5.89 -14.12 4.60
CA ASN A 141 6.21 -15.32 5.37
C ASN A 141 7.72 -15.33 5.61
N HIS A 142 8.13 -15.24 6.88
CA HIS A 142 9.53 -15.25 7.33
C HIS A 142 10.37 -16.48 6.94
N ASN A 143 9.84 -17.41 6.12
CA ASN A 143 10.49 -18.65 5.76
C ASN A 143 11.05 -18.71 4.33
N GLN A 144 11.01 -17.62 3.55
CA GLN A 144 11.51 -17.69 2.16
C GLN A 144 12.04 -16.37 1.58
N TYR A 145 13.00 -15.71 2.25
CA TYR A 145 13.98 -14.85 1.56
C TYR A 145 15.25 -14.61 2.40
N SER A 146 16.05 -15.66 2.61
CA SER A 146 17.50 -15.49 2.77
C SER A 146 18.16 -15.52 1.39
N LYS A 147 17.76 -14.60 0.50
CA LYS A 147 18.63 -14.24 -0.62
C LYS A 147 19.40 -13.01 -0.17
N PRO A 148 20.73 -13.09 -0.01
CA PRO A 148 21.51 -11.88 0.20
C PRO A 148 21.20 -10.95 -0.97
N MET A 149 20.74 -9.74 -0.66
CA MET A 149 20.84 -8.64 -1.59
C MET A 149 22.33 -8.55 -1.92
N THR A 150 22.71 -9.07 -3.09
CA THR A 150 24.02 -8.78 -3.67
C THR A 150 24.04 -7.29 -3.85
N VAL A 151 24.53 -6.58 -2.83
CA VAL A 151 25.04 -5.23 -2.98
C VAL A 151 26.07 -5.40 -4.07
N LEU A 152 25.75 -4.93 -5.27
CA LEU A 152 26.77 -4.67 -6.28
C LEU A 152 27.73 -3.73 -5.56
N ALA A 153 28.84 -4.28 -5.10
CA ALA A 153 29.89 -3.52 -4.46
C ALA A 153 30.24 -2.43 -5.46
N ALA A 154 29.86 -1.19 -5.15
CA ALA A 154 30.35 -0.04 -5.88
C ALA A 154 31.87 -0.16 -5.87
N THR A 155 32.46 -0.32 -7.03
CA THR A 155 33.91 -0.38 -7.20
C THR A 155 34.49 0.89 -6.56
N PRO A 156 35.40 0.78 -5.58
CA PRO A 156 36.07 1.95 -5.06
C PRO A 156 36.99 2.46 -6.16
N TYR A 157 36.72 3.66 -6.68
CA TYR A 157 37.73 4.42 -7.39
C TYR A 157 38.89 4.62 -6.42
N MET A 158 40.03 4.05 -6.78
CA MET A 158 41.30 4.13 -6.08
C MET A 158 41.75 5.59 -6.03
N ILE A 159 41.71 6.23 -4.85
CA ILE A 159 42.59 7.36 -4.57
C ILE A 159 43.70 6.81 -3.69
N SER A 160 44.89 6.70 -4.29
CA SER A 160 46.13 6.39 -3.58
C SER A 160 46.39 7.51 -2.57
N GLY A 161 46.33 7.17 -1.29
CA GLY A 161 46.70 8.01 -0.16
C GLY A 161 47.12 7.08 0.98
N GLU A 162 48.31 7.32 1.52
CA GLU A 162 49.05 6.46 2.44
C GLU A 162 48.28 5.96 3.67
N HIS A 163 48.69 4.76 4.11
CA HIS A 163 48.28 4.14 5.36
C HIS A 163 48.45 5.06 6.57
N SER A 164 47.40 5.20 7.38
CA SER A 164 47.55 5.17 8.84
C SER A 164 46.53 4.22 9.44
N ARG A 165 47.07 3.15 10.00
CA ARG A 165 46.42 2.09 10.76
C ARG A 165 46.32 2.61 12.18
N GLN A 166 45.14 3.04 12.63
CA GLN A 166 44.76 3.01 14.05
C GLN A 166 43.30 3.38 14.24
N ASP A 167 42.61 2.47 14.94
CA ASP A 167 41.51 2.71 15.85
C ASP A 167 40.18 3.19 15.30
N CYS A 168 39.19 2.29 15.32
CA CYS A 168 37.99 2.51 16.13
C CYS A 168 37.37 1.16 16.48
N MET A 169 37.61 0.73 17.72
CA MET A 169 36.85 -0.33 18.38
C MET A 169 35.36 0.03 18.42
N CYS A 170 34.51 -0.94 18.07
CA CYS A 170 33.12 -0.96 18.50
C CYS A 170 33.07 -1.03 20.03
N LEU A 171 32.16 -0.29 20.68
CA LEU A 171 31.47 -0.69 21.91
C LEU A 171 30.25 0.24 22.17
N PHE A 172 29.08 -0.41 22.25
CA PHE A 172 27.73 0.01 22.67
C PHE A 172 26.85 0.81 21.71
#